data_AF-A0A7C4I5D5-F1
#
_entry.id   AF-A0A7C4I5D5-F1
#
_cell.length_a   1.000
_cell.length_b   1.000
_cell.length_c   1.000
_cell.angle_alpha   90.00
_cell.angle_beta   90.00
_cell.angle_gamma   90.00
#
_symmetry.space_group_name_H-M   'P 1'
#
loop_
_entity.id
_entity.type
_entity.pdbx_description
1 polymer ?
#
loop_
_entity_poly.entity_id
_entity_poly.type
_entity_poly.pdbx_seq_one_letter_code
_entity_poly.pdbx_strand_id
1 'polypeptide(L)'
;MSERETTLIRKEKIRKLREMGINPYPYKFDVKSSIAEVRQKYELDTNDFPIALGGTVKRVSKTDEGIVIRLEDEKSILVLVRNDFLKDFESVKPNDFVTVKG
;
A
#
# COMPACT_ATOMS: atom_id res chain seq x y z
N MET A 1 8.23 -5.09 20.05
CA MET A 1 7.17 -6.00 20.55
C MET A 1 7.53 -7.42 20.20
N SER A 2 7.40 -8.31 21.16
CA SER A 2 7.49 -9.76 20.97
C SER A 2 6.28 -10.29 20.18
N GLU A 3 6.46 -11.39 19.46
CA GLU A 3 5.39 -12.11 18.76
C GLU A 3 4.24 -12.50 19.71
N ARG A 4 4.59 -12.85 20.96
CA ARG A 4 3.63 -13.20 22.02
C ARG A 4 2.75 -12.02 22.41
N GLU A 5 3.35 -10.84 22.60
CA GLU A 5 2.63 -9.61 22.93
C GLU A 5 1.65 -9.22 21.82
N THR A 6 2.12 -9.30 20.57
CA THR A 6 1.30 -8.98 19.40
C THR A 6 0.09 -9.92 19.27
N THR A 7 0.29 -11.20 19.57
CA THR A 7 -0.78 -12.20 19.56
C THR A 7 -1.82 -11.94 20.63
N LEU A 8 -1.40 -11.57 21.85
CA LEU A 8 -2.31 -11.21 22.94
C LEU A 8 -3.18 -10.01 22.58
N ILE A 9 -2.58 -8.96 22.03
CA ILE A 9 -3.30 -7.76 21.58
C ILE A 9 -4.35 -8.11 20.51
N ARG A 10 -3.99 -8.98 19.53
CA ARG A 10 -4.92 -9.40 18.47
C ARG A 10 -6.08 -10.24 19.02
N LYS A 11 -5.81 -11.17 19.94
CA LYS A 11 -6.85 -11.97 20.60
C LYS A 11 -7.82 -11.10 21.37
N GLU A 12 -7.33 -10.10 22.08
CA GLU A 12 -8.16 -9.17 22.84
C GLU A 12 -9.08 -8.34 21.92
N LYS A 13 -8.58 -7.88 20.76
CA LYS A 13 -9.41 -7.20 19.76
C LYS A 13 -10.54 -8.10 19.24
N ILE A 14 -10.24 -9.36 18.94
CA ILE A 14 -11.25 -10.33 18.48
C ILE A 14 -12.29 -10.58 19.58
N ARG A 15 -11.87 -10.69 20.84
CA ARG A 15 -12.76 -10.86 22.00
C ARG A 15 -13.75 -9.70 22.10
N LYS A 16 -13.25 -8.45 22.05
CA LYS A 16 -14.09 -7.24 22.08
C LYS A 16 -15.11 -7.18 20.93
N LEU A 17 -14.70 -7.55 19.71
CA LEU A 17 -15.62 -7.61 18.57
C LEU A 17 -16.77 -8.59 18.81
N ARG A 18 -16.47 -9.77 19.38
CA ARG A 18 -17.49 -10.76 19.74
C ARG A 18 -18.43 -10.26 20.85
N GLU A 19 -17.91 -9.56 21.85
CA GLU A 19 -18.73 -8.94 22.92
C GLU A 19 -19.67 -7.86 22.38
N MET A 20 -19.26 -7.14 21.33
CA MET A 20 -20.10 -6.17 20.62
C MET A 20 -21.13 -6.84 19.69
N GLY A 21 -21.20 -8.17 19.64
CA GLY A 21 -22.07 -8.91 18.72
C GLY A 21 -21.63 -8.87 17.26
N ILE A 22 -20.43 -8.35 16.97
CA ILE A 22 -19.86 -8.29 15.62
C ILE A 22 -19.15 -9.62 15.35
N ASN A 23 -19.56 -10.36 14.32
CA ASN A 23 -18.82 -11.54 13.87
C ASN A 23 -17.50 -11.10 13.23
N PRO A 24 -16.32 -11.38 13.85
CA PRO A 24 -15.03 -10.98 13.28
C PRO A 24 -14.63 -11.77 12.02
N TYR A 25 -15.34 -12.86 11.72
CA TYR A 25 -15.12 -13.73 10.56
C TYR A 25 -16.46 -14.02 9.87
N PRO A 26 -17.08 -13.03 9.21
CA PRO A 26 -18.36 -13.22 8.56
C PRO A 26 -18.21 -14.14 7.34
N TYR A 27 -19.23 -14.97 7.11
CA TYR A 27 -19.23 -15.97 6.02
C TYR A 27 -19.33 -15.35 4.64
N LYS A 28 -19.88 -14.14 4.52
CA LYS A 28 -20.06 -13.41 3.27
C LYS A 28 -19.88 -11.92 3.50
N PHE A 29 -19.21 -11.26 2.56
CA PHE A 29 -19.18 -9.81 2.43
C PHE A 29 -19.89 -9.45 1.13
N ASP A 30 -20.72 -8.42 1.17
CA ASP A 30 -21.34 -7.85 -0.02
C ASP A 30 -20.30 -6.97 -0.74
N VAL A 31 -19.70 -7.51 -1.79
CA VAL A 31 -18.69 -6.80 -2.60
C VAL A 31 -19.43 -5.98 -3.65
N LYS A 32 -19.55 -4.67 -3.39
CA LYS A 32 -20.33 -3.75 -4.24
C LYS A 32 -19.61 -3.29 -5.50
N SER A 33 -18.29 -3.37 -5.53
CA SER A 33 -17.49 -2.96 -6.68
C SER A 33 -16.22 -3.78 -6.77
N SER A 34 -15.79 -4.05 -7.99
CA SER A 34 -14.48 -4.65 -8.23
C SER A 34 -13.38 -3.59 -8.17
N ILE A 35 -12.14 -4.02 -7.90
CA ILE A 35 -10.97 -3.12 -7.95
C ILE A 35 -10.86 -2.48 -9.35
N ALA A 36 -11.16 -3.23 -10.41
CA ALA A 36 -11.11 -2.72 -11.79
C ALA A 36 -12.11 -1.58 -12.03
N GLU A 37 -13.33 -1.69 -11.52
CA GLU A 37 -14.36 -0.64 -11.60
C GLU A 37 -13.94 0.63 -10.85
N VAL A 38 -13.35 0.48 -9.66
CA VAL A 38 -12.83 1.62 -8.89
C VAL A 38 -11.71 2.31 -9.67
N ARG A 39 -10.79 1.54 -10.26
CA ARG A 39 -9.71 2.12 -11.07
C ARG A 39 -10.25 2.89 -12.27
N GLN A 40 -11.15 2.32 -13.05
CA GLN A 40 -11.76 3.03 -14.19
C GLN A 40 -12.49 4.32 -13.79
N LYS A 41 -13.07 4.36 -12.58
CA LYS A 41 -13.84 5.52 -12.13
C LYS A 41 -12.98 6.64 -11.54
N TYR A 42 -11.84 6.31 -10.94
CA TYR A 42 -11.07 7.25 -10.12
C TYR A 42 -9.61 7.42 -10.52
N GLU A 43 -9.02 6.50 -11.30
CA GLU A 43 -7.71 6.75 -11.91
C GLU A 43 -7.89 7.75 -13.04
N LEU A 44 -7.13 8.84 -12.97
CA LEU A 44 -7.06 9.83 -14.04
C LEU A 44 -6.04 9.36 -15.06
N ASP A 45 -6.37 9.48 -16.35
CA ASP A 45 -5.37 9.35 -17.40
C ASP A 45 -4.28 10.40 -17.18
N THR A 46 -3.03 9.96 -17.18
CA THR A 46 -1.88 10.86 -17.11
C THR A 46 -1.66 11.47 -18.48
N ASN A 47 -1.63 12.80 -18.57
CA ASN A 47 -1.06 13.46 -19.74
C ASN A 47 0.44 13.16 -19.78
N ASP A 48 1.06 13.03 -20.97
CA ASP A 48 2.49 12.72 -21.20
C ASP A 48 3.49 13.79 -20.67
N PHE A 49 3.07 14.62 -19.73
CA PHE A 49 3.94 15.56 -19.06
C PHE A 49 4.71 14.87 -17.94
N PRO A 50 6.03 15.06 -17.86
CA PRO A 50 6.81 14.47 -16.79
C PRO A 50 6.39 15.04 -15.43
N ILE A 51 5.93 14.17 -14.54
CA ILE A 51 5.53 14.47 -13.16
C ILE A 51 6.69 14.12 -12.23
N ALA A 52 7.03 15.03 -11.33
CA ALA A 52 7.97 14.77 -10.24
C ALA A 52 7.19 14.50 -8.94
N LEU A 53 7.36 13.33 -8.35
CA LEU A 53 6.73 12.89 -7.10
C LEU A 53 7.80 12.67 -6.03
N GLY A 54 7.72 13.38 -4.91
CA GLY A 54 8.58 13.18 -3.74
C GLY A 54 7.84 12.45 -2.62
N GLY A 55 8.48 11.49 -1.97
CA GLY A 55 7.86 10.77 -0.85
C GLY A 55 8.80 9.86 -0.09
N THR A 56 8.34 9.42 1.09
CA THR A 56 9.06 8.47 1.93
C THR A 56 8.72 7.04 1.53
N VAL A 57 9.72 6.21 1.30
CA VAL A 57 9.55 4.79 0.96
C VAL A 57 9.01 4.03 2.17
N LYS A 58 7.83 3.43 2.03
CA LYS A 58 7.26 2.55 3.06
C LYS A 58 7.53 1.09 2.81
N ARG A 59 7.66 0.71 1.54
CA ARG A 59 7.90 -0.67 1.16
C ARG A 59 8.60 -0.72 -0.19
N VAL A 60 9.56 -1.62 -0.27
CA VAL A 60 10.18 -2.06 -1.52
C VAL A 60 9.82 -3.53 -1.68
N SER A 61 9.40 -3.94 -2.87
CA SER A 61 9.05 -5.32 -3.18
C SER A 61 9.65 -5.71 -4.51
N LYS A 62 10.43 -6.79 -4.50
CA LYS A 62 10.99 -7.40 -5.72
C LYS A 62 9.94 -8.37 -6.27
N THR A 63 9.72 -8.29 -7.57
CA THR A 63 8.85 -9.17 -8.36
C THR A 63 9.64 -9.60 -9.60
N ASP A 64 9.17 -10.64 -10.29
CA ASP A 64 9.82 -11.11 -11.52
C ASP A 64 9.81 -10.03 -12.62
N GLU A 65 8.82 -9.14 -12.60
CA GLU A 65 8.65 -8.01 -13.53
C GLU A 65 9.39 -6.73 -13.08
N GLY A 66 10.14 -6.77 -11.98
CA GLY A 66 10.92 -5.65 -11.46
C GLY A 66 10.57 -5.25 -10.03
N ILE A 67 10.77 -3.97 -9.69
CA ILE A 67 10.60 -3.47 -8.32
C ILE A 67 9.33 -2.64 -8.21
N VAL A 68 8.61 -2.87 -7.12
CA VAL A 68 7.43 -2.11 -6.70
C VAL A 68 7.81 -1.32 -5.44
N ILE A 69 7.78 0.00 -5.56
CA ILE A 69 7.95 0.91 -4.43
C ILE A 69 6.60 1.42 -4.01
N ARG A 70 6.38 1.49 -2.69
CA ARG A 70 5.29 2.23 -2.06
C ARG A 70 5.85 3.51 -1.45
N LEU A 71 5.43 4.65 -1.98
CA LEU A 71 5.72 5.96 -1.38
C LEU A 71 4.56 6.39 -0.45
N GLU A 72 4.88 7.25 0.48
CA GLU A 72 3.93 8.02 1.29
C GLU A 72 4.40 9.49 1.29
N ASP A 73 3.48 10.40 0.99
CA ASP A 73 3.65 11.85 1.14
C ASP A 73 2.77 12.38 2.29
N GLU A 74 2.75 13.70 2.49
CA GLU A 74 1.95 14.35 3.55
C GLU A 74 0.44 14.06 3.46
N LYS A 75 -0.04 13.61 2.29
CA LYS A 75 -1.45 13.28 2.02
C LYS A 75 -1.71 11.78 1.91
N SER A 76 -0.73 10.94 2.22
CA SER A 76 -0.82 9.47 2.19
C SER A 76 -1.08 8.87 0.80
N ILE A 77 -0.48 9.43 -0.25
CA ILE A 77 -0.64 8.89 -1.61
C ILE A 77 0.21 7.63 -1.81
N LEU A 78 -0.46 6.55 -2.22
CA LEU A 78 0.13 5.28 -2.62
C LEU A 78 0.59 5.35 -4.08
N VAL A 79 1.86 5.65 -4.33
CA VAL A 79 2.43 5.59 -5.69
C VAL A 79 3.08 4.23 -5.91
N LEU A 80 2.67 3.54 -6.98
CA LEU A 80 3.31 2.33 -7.50
C LEU A 80 4.30 2.72 -8.60
N VAL A 81 5.60 2.61 -8.34
CA VAL A 81 6.62 2.83 -9.36
C VAL A 81 7.09 1.48 -9.89
N ARG A 82 7.01 1.28 -11.20
CA ARG A 82 7.60 0.12 -11.89
C ARG A 82 8.97 0.49 -12.48
N ASN A 83 9.79 -0.54 -12.65
CA ASN A 83 11.25 -0.50 -12.86
C ASN A 83 11.72 0.37 -14.04
N ASP A 84 10.85 0.68 -14.98
CA ASP A 84 11.25 1.37 -16.22
C ASP A 84 11.72 2.83 -15.98
N PHE A 85 11.49 3.41 -14.78
CA PHE A 85 11.62 4.85 -14.54
C PHE A 85 12.68 5.30 -13.51
N LEU A 86 13.32 4.43 -12.72
CA LEU A 86 14.40 4.86 -11.81
C LEU A 86 15.73 4.19 -12.13
N LYS A 87 16.79 5.01 -12.19
CA LYS A 87 18.16 4.52 -12.16
C LYS A 87 18.53 4.25 -10.69
N ASP A 88 19.24 3.14 -10.43
CA ASP A 88 19.87 2.80 -9.14
C ASP A 88 18.95 2.37 -7.98
N PHE A 89 17.92 1.58 -8.27
CA PHE A 89 16.97 1.04 -7.27
C PHE A 89 17.56 0.11 -6.20
N GLU A 90 18.69 -0.55 -6.44
CA GLU A 90 19.24 -1.52 -5.47
C GLU A 90 19.64 -0.87 -4.14
N SER A 91 19.83 0.44 -4.15
CA SER A 91 20.20 1.23 -2.97
C SER A 91 19.01 1.71 -2.13
N VAL A 92 17.79 1.68 -2.68
CA VAL A 92 16.59 2.25 -2.04
C VAL A 92 16.09 1.34 -0.91
N LYS A 93 15.93 1.90 0.28
CA LYS A 93 15.49 1.19 1.49
C LYS A 93 14.21 1.79 2.06
N PRO A 94 13.44 1.00 2.84
CA PRO A 94 12.36 1.55 3.65
C PRO A 94 12.85 2.73 4.52
N ASN A 95 12.04 3.78 4.55
CA ASN A 95 12.25 5.08 5.19
C ASN A 95 13.18 6.06 4.45
N ASP A 96 13.74 5.70 3.30
CA ASP A 96 14.44 6.68 2.44
C ASP A 96 13.43 7.66 1.84
N PHE A 97 13.83 8.93 1.69
CA PHE A 97 13.08 9.91 0.92
C PHE A 97 13.58 9.88 -0.53
N VAL A 98 12.68 9.65 -1.49
CA VAL A 98 13.03 9.58 -2.90
C VAL A 98 12.16 10.51 -3.72
N THR A 99 12.71 10.99 -4.84
CA THR A 99 11.96 11.73 -5.86
C THR A 99 11.94 10.91 -7.14
N VAL A 100 10.75 10.73 -7.70
CA VAL A 100 10.48 9.97 -8.91
C VAL A 100 10.06 10.95 -9.98
N LYS A 101 10.72 10.92 -11.14
CA LYS A 101 10.33 11.71 -12.31
C LYS A 101 9.91 10.74 -13.40
N GLY A 102 8.69 10.85 -13.90
CA GLY A 102 8.14 9.99 -14.95
C GLY A 102 7.21 10.78 -15.85
#